data_AF-A0A1G3IM26-F1
#
_entry.id   AF-A0A1G3IM26-F1
#
_cell.length_a   1.000
_cell.length_b   1.000
_cell.length_c   1.000
_cell.angle_alpha   90.00
_cell.angle_beta   90.00
_cell.angle_gamma   90.00
#
_symmetry.space_group_name_H-M   'P 1'
#
loop_
_entity.id
_entity.type
_entity.pdbx_description
1 polymer ?
#
loop_
_entity_poly.entity_id
_entity_poly.type
_entity_poly.pdbx_seq_one_letter_code
_entity_poly.pdbx_strand_id
1 'polypeptide(L)'
;MLMSADPEEWAAYVRASLLQLWSRTRKGLGFNMLSIAADERYPSLYYAEPEEFLDYCARSLSPLVSLSDDKPLPDWTIFVRRA
;
A
#
# COMPACT_ATOMS: atom_id res chain seq x y z
N MET A 1 11.38 13.57 17.59
CA MET A 1 9.92 13.54 17.42
C MET A 1 9.62 12.25 16.67
N LEU A 2 9.17 11.20 17.36
CA LEU A 2 8.67 10.01 16.68
C LEU A 2 7.31 10.40 16.06
N MET A 3 7.07 10.04 14.80
CA MET A 3 5.80 10.29 14.11
C MET A 3 4.69 9.46 14.77
N SER A 4 4.11 9.98 15.85
CA SER A 4 3.04 9.35 16.63
C SER A 4 1.68 9.65 16.01
N ALA A 5 1.52 9.37 14.72
CA ALA A 5 0.19 9.34 14.10
C ALA A 5 -0.38 7.93 14.25
N ASP A 6 -1.68 7.83 14.48
CA ASP A 6 -2.38 6.56 14.64
C ASP A 6 -2.18 5.70 13.38
N PRO A 7 -1.94 4.38 13.49
CA PRO A 7 -1.91 3.49 12.33
C PRO A 7 -3.11 3.64 11.39
N GLU A 8 -4.30 3.94 11.92
CA GLU A 8 -5.51 4.19 11.14
C GLU A 8 -5.46 5.53 10.37
N GLU A 9 -4.89 6.58 10.98
CA GLU A 9 -4.65 7.87 10.30
C GLU A 9 -3.68 7.69 9.14
N TRP A 10 -2.60 6.93 9.34
CA TRP A 10 -1.67 6.57 8.27
C TRP A 10 -2.35 5.77 7.16
N ALA A 11 -3.16 4.77 7.51
CA ALA A 11 -3.89 3.97 6.53
C ALA A 11 -4.84 4.84 5.70
N ALA A 12 -5.57 5.75 6.35
CA ALA A 12 -6.46 6.70 5.70
C ALA A 12 -5.71 7.66 4.76
N TYR A 13 -4.56 8.17 5.21
CA TYR A 13 -3.70 9.02 4.39
C TYR A 13 -3.22 8.29 3.14
N VAL A 14 -2.66 7.07 3.28
CA VAL A 14 -2.17 6.29 2.14
C VAL A 14 -3.30 5.98 1.16
N ARG A 15 -4.48 5.55 1.63
CA ARG A 15 -5.66 5.31 0.78
C ARG A 15 -6.05 6.57 0.00
N ALA A 16 -6.12 7.72 0.66
CA ALA A 16 -6.44 8.99 0.01
C ALA A 16 -5.40 9.37 -1.05
N SER A 17 -4.11 9.20 -0.75
CA SER A 17 -3.02 9.42 -1.71
C SER A 17 -3.12 8.49 -2.92
N LEU A 18 -3.40 7.20 -2.71
CA LEU A 18 -3.56 6.22 -3.79
C LEU A 18 -4.74 6.59 -4.70
N LEU A 19 -5.88 7.00 -4.14
CA LEU A 19 -7.02 7.47 -4.91
C LEU A 19 -6.69 8.72 -5.73
N GLN A 20 -5.95 9.67 -5.15
CA GLN A 20 -5.50 10.87 -5.85
C GLN A 20 -4.54 10.53 -7.00
N LEU A 21 -3.54 9.69 -6.76
CA LEU A 21 -2.59 9.23 -7.79
C LEU A 21 -3.33 8.48 -8.90
N TRP A 22 -4.29 7.63 -8.53
CA TRP A 22 -5.10 6.90 -9.49
C TRP A 22 -5.88 7.82 -10.42
N SER A 23 -6.45 8.92 -9.91
CA SER A 23 -7.17 9.91 -10.74
C SER A 23 -6.32 10.51 -11.88
N ARG A 24 -4.99 10.46 -11.74
CA ARG A 24 -4.02 10.95 -12.74
C ARG A 24 -3.32 9.82 -13.51
N THR A 25 -3.64 8.57 -13.20
CA THR A 25 -2.99 7.39 -13.76
C THR A 25 -3.68 6.91 -15.04
N ARG A 26 -2.93 6.84 -16.15
CA ARG A 26 -3.45 6.44 -17.48
C ARG A 26 -3.29 4.95 -17.81
N LYS A 27 -2.29 4.26 -17.25
CA LYS A 27 -1.95 2.87 -17.62
C LYS A 27 -2.04 1.92 -16.43
N GLY A 28 -1.34 2.26 -15.36
CA GLY A 28 -1.33 1.51 -14.12
C GLY A 28 -0.54 2.23 -13.04
N LEU A 29 -0.78 1.82 -11.81
CA LEU A 29 -0.13 2.31 -10.60
C LEU A 29 0.58 1.13 -9.95
N GLY A 30 1.84 1.31 -9.56
CA GLY A 30 2.57 0.36 -8.73
C GLY A 30 3.06 1.08 -7.47
N PHE A 31 2.91 0.45 -6.32
CA PHE A 31 3.42 0.98 -5.06
C PHE A 31 3.85 -0.16 -4.14
N ASN A 32 4.90 0.07 -3.36
CA ASN A 32 5.35 -0.86 -2.34
C ASN A 32 5.04 -0.31 -0.94
N MET A 33 4.88 -1.22 0.03
CA MET A 33 4.71 -0.88 1.44
C MET A 33 5.43 -1.92 2.31
N LEU A 34 5.93 -1.47 3.46
CA LEU A 34 6.57 -2.37 4.42
C LEU A 34 5.54 -3.30 5.04
N SER A 35 5.90 -4.58 5.14
CA SER A 35 5.02 -5.62 5.64
C SER A 35 4.97 -5.64 7.17
N ILE A 36 3.79 -5.81 7.76
CA ILE A 36 3.71 -6.13 9.20
C ILE A 36 4.42 -7.45 9.56
N ALA A 37 4.71 -8.30 8.57
CA ALA A 37 5.48 -9.52 8.73
C ALA A 37 7.00 -9.31 8.64
N ALA A 38 7.48 -8.08 8.43
CA ALA A 38 8.91 -7.80 8.38
C ALA A 38 9.60 -8.13 9.72
N ASP A 39 10.74 -8.81 9.62
CA ASP A 39 11.56 -9.22 10.77
C ASP A 39 12.10 -8.01 11.54
N GLU A 40 12.59 -7.00 10.82
CA GLU A 40 13.11 -5.76 11.39
C GLU A 40 12.12 -4.60 11.18
N ARG A 41 11.71 -3.97 12.27
CA ARG A 41 10.76 -2.84 12.25
C ARG A 41 11.28 -1.64 13.00
N TYR A 42 11.11 -0.48 12.38
CA TYR A 42 11.53 0.80 12.94
C TYR A 42 10.30 1.58 13.45
N PRO A 43 10.28 2.05 14.71
CA PRO A 43 9.10 2.72 15.29
C PRO A 43 8.62 3.98 14.57
N SER A 44 9.44 4.56 13.69
CA SER A 44 9.12 5.76 12.91
C SER A 44 8.55 5.45 11.52
N LEU A 45 8.45 4.17 11.14
CA LEU A 45 7.97 3.75 9.82
C LEU A 45 6.59 3.09 9.94
N TYR A 46 5.82 3.20 8.85
CA TYR A 46 4.50 2.59 8.75
C TYR A 46 4.58 1.22 8.09
N TYR A 47 3.97 0.23 8.71
CA TYR A 47 3.91 -1.17 8.27
C TYR A 47 2.45 -1.58 8.11
N ALA A 48 2.13 -2.31 7.04
CA ALA A 48 0.76 -2.65 6.68
C ALA A 48 0.59 -4.12 6.26
N GLU A 49 -0.63 -4.60 6.44
CA GLU A 49 -1.09 -5.90 5.94
C GLU A 49 -1.39 -5.78 4.44
N PRO A 50 -0.74 -6.56 3.55
CA PRO A 50 -1.01 -6.52 2.11
C PRO A 50 -2.48 -6.73 1.74
N GLU A 51 -3.19 -7.60 2.46
CA GLU A 51 -4.59 -7.92 2.16
C GLU A 51 -5.52 -6.69 2.28
N GLU A 52 -5.27 -5.80 3.25
CA GLU A 52 -6.05 -4.58 3.45
C GLU A 52 -5.98 -3.66 2.22
N PHE A 53 -4.77 -3.44 1.71
CA PHE A 53 -4.55 -2.56 0.56
C PHE A 53 -4.93 -3.22 -0.76
N LEU A 54 -4.81 -4.55 -0.85
CA LEU A 54 -5.26 -5.31 -2.01
C LEU A 54 -6.79 -5.18 -2.20
N ASP A 55 -7.56 -5.41 -1.13
CA ASP A 55 -9.02 -5.24 -1.15
C ASP A 55 -9.41 -3.78 -1.45
N TYR A 56 -8.77 -2.82 -0.78
CA TYR A 56 -9.03 -1.40 -1.02
C TYR A 56 -8.82 -1.03 -2.50
N CYS A 57 -7.71 -1.45 -3.10
CA CYS A 57 -7.41 -1.19 -4.51
C CYS A 57 -8.42 -1.85 -5.44
N ALA A 58 -8.79 -3.11 -5.20
CA ALA A 58 -9.78 -3.84 -5.99
C ALA A 58 -11.14 -3.14 -6.00
N ARG A 59 -11.58 -2.64 -4.83
CA ARG A 59 -12.88 -2.00 -4.65
C ARG A 59 -12.93 -0.55 -5.11
N SER A 60 -11.85 0.21 -4.91
CA SER A 60 -11.84 1.67 -5.07
C SER A 60 -11.18 2.15 -6.36
N LEU A 61 -10.23 1.38 -6.90
CA LEU A 61 -9.40 1.81 -8.04
C LEU A 61 -9.71 1.01 -9.31
N SER A 62 -9.49 -0.31 -9.26
CA SER A 62 -9.71 -1.23 -10.38
C SER A 62 -9.64 -2.69 -9.90
N PRO A 63 -10.48 -3.59 -10.41
CA PRO A 63 -10.39 -5.02 -10.09
C PRO A 63 -9.13 -5.69 -10.68
N LEU A 64 -8.45 -5.05 -11.62
CA LEU A 64 -7.20 -5.54 -12.22
C LEU A 64 -6.00 -5.26 -11.29
N VAL A 65 -6.02 -5.88 -10.13
CA VAL A 65 -4.99 -5.73 -9.10
C VAL A 65 -4.18 -7.03 -8.93
N SER A 66 -2.88 -6.91 -8.66
CA SER A 66 -1.99 -8.03 -8.37
C SER A 66 -1.01 -7.67 -7.26
N LEU A 67 -0.75 -8.61 -6.35
CA LEU A 67 0.26 -8.52 -5.29
C LEU A 67 1.54 -9.27 -5.70
N SER A 68 2.70 -8.68 -5.43
CA SER A 68 4.02 -9.32 -5.49
C SER A 68 4.64 -9.27 -4.09
N ASP A 69 4.96 -10.43 -3.53
CA ASP A 69 5.65 -10.59 -2.25
C ASP A 69 6.98 -11.32 -2.50
N ASP A 70 7.98 -10.53 -2.90
CA ASP A 70 9.26 -11.03 -3.37
C ASP A 70 10.24 -11.14 -2.20
N LYS A 71 10.15 -12.25 -1.47
CA LYS A 71 11.07 -12.58 -0.38
C LYS A 71 12.52 -12.66 -0.90
N PRO A 72 13.52 -12.18 -0.14
CA PRO A 72 13.49 -11.84 1.28
C PRO A 72 13.23 -10.35 1.58
N LEU A 73 12.64 -9.59 0.65
CA LEU A 73 12.40 -8.16 0.89
C LEU A 73 11.39 -7.98 2.06
N PRO A 74 11.55 -6.92 2.88
CA PRO A 74 10.65 -6.63 4.00
C PRO A 74 9.35 -5.93 3.54
N ASP A 75 9.18 -5.75 2.24
CA ASP A 75 8.05 -5.08 1.62
C ASP A 75 7.33 -5.98 0.62
N TRP A 76 6.12 -5.56 0.30
CA TRP A 76 5.32 -6.13 -0.77
C TRP A 76 4.96 -5.02 -1.75
N THR A 77 4.67 -5.40 -2.99
CA THR A 77 4.29 -4.46 -4.06
C THR A 77 2.91 -4.80 -4.61
N ILE A 78 2.04 -3.80 -4.70
CA ILE A 78 0.75 -3.92 -5.38
C ILE A 78 0.80 -3.17 -6.71
N PHE A 79 0.30 -3.84 -7.74
CA PHE A 79 0.09 -3.25 -9.06
C PHE A 79 -1.40 -3.20 -9.39
N VAL A 80 -1.89 -2.03 -9.80
CA VAL A 80 -3.26 -1.77 -10.25
C VAL A 80 -3.22 -1.33 -11.70
N ARG A 81 -3.99 -1.99 -12.58
CA ARG A 81 -4.02 -1.69 -14.02
C ARG A 81 -5.34 -1.06 -14.45
N ARG A 82 -5.28 -0.17 -15.43
CA ARG A 82 -6.47 0.28 -16.19
C ARG A 82 -6.90 -0.88 -17.10
N ALA A 83 -8.21 -1.06 -17.23
CA ALA A 83 -8.77 -1.89 -18.29
C ALA A 83 -8.62 -1.19 -19.65
#